data_AF-A0A1G9THR9-F1
#
_entry.id   AF-A0A1G9THR9-F1
#
_cell.length_a   1.000
_cell.length_b   1.000
_cell.length_c   1.000
_cell.angle_alpha   90.00
_cell.angle_beta   90.00
_cell.angle_gamma   90.00
#
_symmetry.space_group_name_H-M   'P 1'
#
loop_
_entity.id
_entity.type
_entity.pdbx_description
1 polymer ?
#
loop_
_entity_poly.entity_id
_entity_poly.type
_entity_poly.pdbx_seq_one_letter_code
_entity_poly.pdbx_strand_id
1 'polypeptide(L)'
;MDHDRLYELTMRAIGCALDGNAAGASDAMVEIGQNGTWHNVYGACCAFAEVGKAALVKFYGDQAPDASQGGMWAMQMLPGKSPDPAEVFATRFIVAYANDDKDTAIALFRGALESSDEEYVSSVAQLLATAASLANGALAHIRARE
;
A
#
# COMPACT_ATOMS: atom_id res chain seq x y z
N MET A 1 18.72 -0.01 10.33
CA MET A 1 17.59 0.37 11.21
C MET A 1 17.15 -0.83 12.02
N ASP A 2 16.87 -0.67 13.32
CA ASP A 2 16.27 -1.73 14.16
C ASP A 2 14.75 -1.87 13.93
N HIS A 3 14.15 -2.91 14.50
CA HIS A 3 12.72 -3.20 14.28
C HIS A 3 11.79 -2.18 14.92
N ASP A 4 12.12 -1.67 16.11
CA ASP A 4 11.29 -0.71 16.83
C ASP A 4 11.24 0.62 16.07
N ARG A 5 12.38 1.09 15.58
CA ARG A 5 12.46 2.32 14.79
C ARG A 5 11.74 2.17 13.44
N LEU A 6 11.87 1.02 12.78
CA LEU A 6 11.14 0.77 11.54
C LEU A 6 9.62 0.81 11.80
N TYR A 7 9.17 0.15 12.86
CA TYR A 7 7.75 0.15 13.26
C TYR A 7 7.25 1.58 13.51
N GLU A 8 7.96 2.37 14.32
CA GLU A 8 7.60 3.77 14.60
C GLU A 8 7.46 4.59 13.32
N LEU A 9 8.45 4.54 12.44
CA LEU A 9 8.44 5.31 11.20
C LEU A 9 7.35 4.86 10.24
N THR A 10 7.12 3.54 10.14
CA THR A 10 6.06 2.97 9.30
C THR A 10 4.68 3.44 9.79
N MET A 11 4.43 3.36 11.10
CA MET A 11 3.18 3.82 11.71
C MET A 11 3.01 5.34 11.58
N ARG A 12 4.10 6.12 11.73
CA ARG A 12 4.09 7.56 11.50
C ARG A 12 3.74 7.89 10.05
N ALA A 13 4.33 7.20 9.08
CA ALA A 13 4.04 7.40 7.66
C ALA A 13 2.56 7.15 7.35
N ILE A 14 2.01 6.04 7.86
CA ILE A 14 0.58 5.71 7.73
C ILE A 14 -0.29 6.78 8.38
N GLY A 15 -0.04 7.15 9.64
CA GLY A 15 -0.82 8.16 10.35
C GLY A 15 -0.82 9.51 9.63
N CYS A 16 0.36 9.98 9.21
CA CYS A 16 0.47 11.23 8.45
C CYS A 16 -0.28 11.17 7.12
N ALA A 17 -0.21 10.04 6.39
CA ALA A 17 -0.92 9.88 5.13
C ALA A 17 -2.45 9.87 5.33
N LEU A 18 -2.95 9.23 6.38
CA LEU A 18 -4.38 9.24 6.73
C LEU A 18 -4.88 10.65 7.06
N ASP A 19 -4.07 11.45 7.77
CA ASP A 19 -4.37 12.83 8.16
C ASP A 19 -4.16 13.86 7.03
N GLY A 20 -3.73 13.42 5.83
CA GLY A 20 -3.39 14.33 4.72
C GLY A 20 -2.10 15.12 4.92
N ASN A 21 -1.30 14.79 5.93
CA ASN A 21 0.02 15.36 6.18
C ASN A 21 1.09 14.74 5.27
N ALA A 22 1.09 15.15 4.00
CA ALA A 22 2.02 14.64 2.99
C ALA A 22 3.50 14.87 3.38
N ALA A 23 3.83 16.01 4.01
CA ALA A 23 5.19 16.31 4.45
C ALA A 23 5.66 15.33 5.54
N GLY A 24 4.85 15.10 6.57
CA GLY A 24 5.19 14.17 7.65
C GLY A 24 5.29 12.71 7.17
N ALA A 25 4.47 12.31 6.20
CA ALA A 25 4.56 11.00 5.57
C ALA A 25 5.85 10.86 4.75
N SER A 26 6.19 11.89 3.97
CA SER A 26 7.43 11.95 3.20
C SER A 26 8.66 11.88 4.10
N ASP A 27 8.71 12.66 5.17
CA ASP A 27 9.84 12.66 6.11
C ASP A 27 10.10 11.26 6.69
N ALA A 28 9.04 10.56 7.10
CA ALA A 28 9.14 9.21 7.63
C ALA A 28 9.63 8.21 6.57
N MET A 29 9.11 8.29 5.33
CA MET A 29 9.57 7.43 4.23
C MET A 29 11.02 7.70 3.84
N VAL A 30 11.45 8.98 3.81
CA VAL A 30 12.85 9.35 3.57
C VAL A 30 13.75 8.78 4.66
N GLU A 31 13.34 8.85 5.93
CA GLU A 31 14.14 8.28 7.02
C GLU A 31 14.29 6.76 6.90
N ILE A 32 13.22 6.04 6.52
CA ILE A 32 13.25 4.60 6.23
C ILE A 32 14.19 4.31 5.04
N GLY A 33 14.06 5.07 3.95
CA GLY A 33 14.85 4.86 2.74
C GLY A 33 16.35 5.15 2.92
N GLN A 34 16.70 6.18 3.69
CA GLN A 34 18.09 6.60 3.89
C GLN A 34 18.83 5.78 4.95
N ASN A 35 18.13 5.32 6.01
CA ASN A 35 18.75 4.64 7.16
C ASN A 35 18.40 3.15 7.25
N GLY A 36 17.52 2.68 6.36
CA GLY A 36 17.10 1.29 6.23
C GLY A 36 17.84 0.56 5.12
N THR A 37 17.65 -0.76 5.12
CA THR A 37 17.94 -1.63 3.98
C THR A 37 16.71 -1.71 3.08
N TRP A 38 16.87 -2.24 1.87
CA TRP A 38 15.71 -2.54 1.00
C TRP A 38 14.69 -3.47 1.68
N HIS A 39 15.14 -4.37 2.57
CA HIS A 39 14.24 -5.21 3.38
C HIS A 39 13.37 -4.37 4.33
N ASN A 40 13.91 -3.28 4.88
CA ASN A 40 13.15 -2.38 5.74
C ASN A 40 12.08 -1.63 4.93
N VAL A 41 12.41 -1.16 3.72
CA VAL A 41 11.41 -0.52 2.84
C VAL A 41 10.35 -1.52 2.40
N TYR A 42 10.73 -2.74 2.01
CA TYR A 42 9.77 -3.81 1.69
C TYR A 42 8.85 -4.14 2.87
N GLY A 43 9.39 -4.20 4.09
CA GLY A 43 8.60 -4.38 5.31
C GLY A 43 7.56 -3.26 5.51
N ALA A 44 7.96 -2.01 5.27
CA ALA A 44 7.04 -0.87 5.30
C ALA A 44 5.97 -0.99 4.20
N CYS A 45 6.32 -1.39 2.98
CA CYS A 45 5.37 -1.65 1.89
C CYS A 45 4.34 -2.73 2.27
N CYS A 46 4.76 -3.80 2.93
CA CYS A 46 3.85 -4.83 3.44
C CYS A 46 2.87 -4.27 4.48
N ALA A 47 3.34 -3.40 5.39
CA ALA A 47 2.47 -2.74 6.36
C ALA A 47 1.46 -1.80 5.67
N PHE A 48 1.87 -1.05 4.65
CA PHE A 48 0.95 -0.23 3.85
C PHE A 48 -0.09 -1.09 3.14
N ALA A 49 0.33 -2.22 2.57
CA ALA A 49 -0.56 -3.15 1.90
C ALA A 49 -1.55 -3.83 2.87
N GLU A 50 -1.14 -4.10 4.12
CA GLU A 50 -2.04 -4.59 5.17
C GLU A 50 -3.15 -3.57 5.48
N VAL A 51 -2.81 -2.28 5.56
CA VAL A 51 -3.82 -1.21 5.70
C VAL A 51 -4.79 -1.21 4.52
N GLY A 52 -4.27 -1.29 3.29
CA GLY A 52 -5.10 -1.38 2.08
C GLY A 52 -6.02 -2.61 2.08
N LYS A 53 -5.50 -3.79 2.44
CA LYS A 53 -6.27 -5.04 2.59
C LYS A 53 -7.38 -4.89 3.63
N ALA A 54 -7.06 -4.38 4.81
CA ALA A 54 -8.03 -4.17 5.89
C ALA A 54 -9.14 -3.20 5.45
N ALA A 55 -8.78 -2.14 4.74
CA ALA A 55 -9.74 -1.19 4.17
C ALA A 55 -10.66 -1.84 3.14
N LEU A 56 -10.14 -2.66 2.22
CA LEU A 56 -10.94 -3.39 1.24
C LEU A 56 -11.93 -4.35 1.92
N VAL A 57 -11.49 -5.13 2.91
CA VAL A 57 -12.37 -6.01 3.67
C VAL A 57 -13.48 -5.22 4.36
N LYS A 58 -13.16 -4.06 4.93
CA LYS A 58 -14.16 -3.18 5.57
C LYS A 58 -15.13 -2.56 4.57
N PHE A 59 -14.66 -2.16 3.40
CA PHE A 59 -15.48 -1.55 2.36
C PHE A 59 -16.50 -2.54 1.80
N TYR A 60 -16.07 -3.77 1.48
CA TYR A 60 -16.94 -4.78 0.87
C TYR A 60 -17.74 -5.59 1.90
N GLY A 61 -17.32 -5.65 3.17
CA GLY A 61 -18.02 -6.38 4.23
C GLY A 61 -18.24 -7.85 3.85
N ASP A 62 -19.49 -8.30 3.89
CA ASP A 62 -19.88 -9.68 3.53
C ASP A 62 -19.66 -10.01 2.04
N GLN A 63 -19.41 -9.01 1.19
CA GLN A 63 -19.07 -9.20 -0.22
C GLN A 63 -17.55 -9.30 -0.46
N ALA A 64 -16.72 -9.16 0.57
CA ALA A 64 -15.29 -9.36 0.42
C ALA A 64 -15.01 -10.81 -0.02
N PRO A 65 -14.04 -11.05 -0.92
CA PRO A 65 -13.69 -12.40 -1.34
C PRO A 65 -13.32 -13.29 -0.15
N ASP A 66 -13.95 -14.47 -0.08
CA ASP A 66 -13.63 -15.49 0.91
C ASP A 66 -12.56 -16.44 0.34
N ALA A 67 -11.33 -16.33 0.86
CA ALA A 67 -10.21 -17.18 0.47
C ALA A 67 -10.51 -18.68 0.71
N SER A 68 -11.32 -19.04 1.72
CA SER A 68 -11.71 -20.43 1.99
C SER A 68 -12.59 -21.03 0.89
N GLN A 69 -13.26 -20.17 0.11
CA GLN A 69 -14.08 -20.53 -1.05
C GLN A 69 -13.34 -20.29 -2.38
N GLY A 70 -12.04 -19.98 -2.35
CA GLY A 70 -11.25 -19.64 -3.53
C GLY A 70 -11.54 -18.24 -4.10
N GLY A 71 -12.17 -17.35 -3.33
CA GLY A 71 -12.37 -15.96 -3.69
C GLY A 71 -11.04 -15.20 -3.74
N MET A 72 -10.87 -14.35 -4.77
CA MET A 72 -9.68 -13.52 -4.94
C MET A 72 -10.07 -12.08 -5.27
N TRP A 73 -9.24 -11.14 -4.80
CA TRP A 73 -9.28 -9.75 -5.24
C TRP A 73 -8.77 -9.65 -6.68
N ALA A 74 -9.47 -8.87 -7.49
CA ALA A 74 -9.05 -8.54 -8.85
C ALA A 74 -9.13 -7.02 -9.05
N MET A 75 -8.19 -6.49 -9.85
CA MET A 75 -8.21 -5.11 -10.29
C MET A 75 -8.81 -5.04 -11.70
N GLN A 76 -9.69 -4.06 -11.92
CA GLN A 76 -10.20 -3.73 -13.23
C GLN A 76 -9.66 -2.36 -13.67
N MET A 77 -9.05 -2.31 -14.85
CA MET A 77 -8.70 -1.05 -15.49
C MET A 77 -9.93 -0.46 -16.18
N LEU A 78 -10.26 0.79 -15.89
CA LEU A 78 -11.37 1.48 -16.57
C LEU A 78 -10.95 1.89 -17.99
N PRO A 79 -11.81 1.69 -19.00
CA PRO A 79 -11.51 2.08 -20.37
C PRO A 79 -11.28 3.59 -20.49
N GLY A 80 -10.29 3.99 -21.29
CA GLY A 80 -9.98 5.40 -21.57
C GLY A 80 -9.07 6.10 -20.56
N LYS A 81 -8.70 5.46 -19.44
CA LYS A 81 -7.65 5.97 -18.54
C LYS A 81 -6.31 5.33 -18.91
N SER A 82 -5.32 6.16 -19.27
CA SER A 82 -3.95 5.67 -19.34
C SER A 82 -3.48 5.34 -17.91
N PRO A 83 -3.00 4.12 -17.63
CA PRO A 83 -2.48 3.79 -16.32
C PRO A 83 -1.27 4.66 -15.99
N ASP A 84 -1.29 5.28 -14.82
CA ASP A 84 -0.06 5.77 -14.20
C ASP A 84 0.75 4.57 -13.67
N PRO A 85 2.04 4.42 -14.02
CA PRO A 85 2.84 3.27 -13.59
C PRO A 85 2.90 3.09 -12.07
N ALA A 86 2.98 4.18 -11.31
CA ALA A 86 3.01 4.11 -9.84
C ALA A 86 1.66 3.66 -9.27
N GLU A 87 0.54 4.15 -9.82
CA GLU A 87 -0.80 3.66 -9.46
C GLU A 87 -0.95 2.15 -9.74
N VAL A 88 -0.44 1.69 -10.90
CA VAL A 88 -0.48 0.27 -11.27
C VAL A 88 0.37 -0.57 -10.32
N PHE A 89 1.58 -0.12 -9.99
CA PHE A 89 2.43 -0.78 -9.00
C PHE A 89 1.69 -0.91 -7.66
N ALA A 90 1.21 0.20 -7.12
CA ALA A 90 0.56 0.26 -5.81
C ALA A 90 -0.65 -0.69 -5.75
N THR A 91 -1.50 -0.64 -6.77
CA THR A 91 -2.71 -1.47 -6.82
C THR A 91 -2.38 -2.95 -6.96
N ARG A 92 -1.42 -3.31 -7.85
CA ARG A 92 -0.97 -4.70 -7.99
C ARG A 92 -0.34 -5.24 -6.71
N PHE A 93 0.45 -4.42 -6.03
CA PHE A 93 1.09 -4.81 -4.78
C PHE A 93 0.04 -5.10 -3.69
N ILE A 94 -0.94 -4.21 -3.51
CA ILE A 94 -2.03 -4.41 -2.54
C ILE A 94 -2.83 -5.66 -2.89
N VAL A 95 -3.20 -5.87 -4.16
CA VAL A 95 -3.97 -7.05 -4.58
C VAL A 95 -3.20 -8.34 -4.36
N ALA A 96 -1.92 -8.40 -4.77
CA ALA A 96 -1.07 -9.56 -4.54
C ALA A 96 -0.96 -9.86 -3.03
N TYR A 97 -0.68 -8.83 -2.23
CA TYR A 97 -0.58 -8.98 -0.78
C TYR A 97 -1.91 -9.43 -0.14
N ALA A 98 -3.05 -8.90 -0.60
CA ALA A 98 -4.38 -9.24 -0.12
C ALA A 98 -4.81 -10.67 -0.46
N ASN A 99 -4.34 -11.19 -1.60
CA ASN A 99 -4.53 -12.58 -2.04
C ASN A 99 -3.51 -13.56 -1.43
N ASP A 100 -2.67 -13.10 -0.48
CA ASP A 100 -1.58 -13.86 0.12
C ASP A 100 -0.49 -14.33 -0.89
N ASP A 101 -0.45 -13.71 -2.07
CA ASP A 101 0.58 -13.95 -3.08
C ASP A 101 1.84 -13.12 -2.78
N LYS A 102 2.59 -13.58 -1.76
CA LYS A 102 3.81 -12.91 -1.29
C LYS A 102 4.94 -12.97 -2.32
N ASP A 103 4.96 -14.00 -3.15
CA ASP A 103 5.93 -14.16 -4.24
C ASP A 103 5.74 -13.07 -5.31
N THR A 104 4.49 -12.80 -5.72
CA THR A 104 4.21 -11.67 -6.60
C THR A 104 4.48 -10.32 -5.92
N ALA A 105 4.13 -10.17 -4.65
CA ALA A 105 4.39 -8.91 -3.93
C ALA A 105 5.90 -8.58 -3.87
N ILE A 106 6.76 -9.55 -3.55
CA ILE A 106 8.22 -9.32 -3.55
C ILE A 106 8.77 -9.13 -4.96
N ALA A 107 8.24 -9.83 -5.97
CA ALA A 107 8.65 -9.65 -7.36
C ALA A 107 8.33 -8.24 -7.87
N LEU A 108 7.14 -7.70 -7.56
CA LEU A 108 6.76 -6.32 -7.87
C LEU A 108 7.72 -5.32 -7.22
N PHE A 109 8.01 -5.49 -5.92
CA PHE A 109 8.94 -4.62 -5.21
C PHE A 109 10.34 -4.64 -5.82
N ARG A 110 10.87 -5.83 -6.15
CA ARG A 110 12.17 -5.96 -6.81
C ARG A 110 12.19 -5.29 -8.18
N GLY A 111 11.13 -5.43 -8.96
CA GLY A 111 11.00 -4.72 -10.24
C GLY A 111 11.07 -3.20 -10.08
N ALA A 112 10.44 -2.65 -9.03
CA ALA A 112 10.57 -1.22 -8.70
C ALA A 112 11.99 -0.87 -8.21
N LEU A 113 12.62 -1.73 -7.42
CA LEU A 113 14.01 -1.54 -6.96
C LEU A 113 15.04 -1.52 -8.10
N GLU A 114 14.76 -2.26 -9.18
CA GLU A 114 15.59 -2.33 -10.39
C GLU A 114 15.27 -1.22 -11.43
N SER A 115 14.24 -0.41 -11.17
CA SER A 115 13.86 0.73 -12.01
C SER A 115 14.70 1.98 -11.71
N SER A 116 14.38 3.12 -12.33
CA SER A 116 15.02 4.38 -11.95
C SER A 116 14.66 4.80 -10.51
N ASP A 117 15.53 5.59 -9.87
CA ASP A 117 15.28 6.09 -8.51
C ASP A 117 13.94 6.86 -8.41
N GLU A 118 13.58 7.61 -9.46
CA GLU A 118 12.33 8.36 -9.55
C GLU A 118 11.11 7.42 -9.59
N GLU A 119 11.16 6.37 -10.41
CA GLU A 119 10.11 5.36 -10.51
C GLU A 119 9.97 4.56 -9.21
N TYR A 120 11.09 4.19 -8.59
CA TYR A 120 11.11 3.50 -7.30
C TYR A 120 10.44 4.34 -6.20
N VAL A 121 10.87 5.59 -6.04
CA VAL A 121 10.32 6.51 -5.03
C VAL A 121 8.84 6.76 -5.28
N SER A 122 8.45 7.02 -6.55
CA SER A 122 7.07 7.24 -6.93
C SER A 122 6.19 6.01 -6.63
N SER A 123 6.69 4.81 -6.89
CA SER A 123 6.00 3.55 -6.62
C SER A 123 5.74 3.33 -5.13
N VAL A 124 6.75 3.52 -4.28
CA VAL A 124 6.62 3.36 -2.83
C VAL A 124 5.70 4.42 -2.22
N ALA A 125 5.84 5.68 -2.64
CA ALA A 125 4.98 6.78 -2.19
C ALA A 125 3.52 6.56 -2.61
N GLN A 126 3.29 6.13 -3.86
CA GLN A 126 1.95 5.85 -4.37
C GLN A 126 1.30 4.66 -3.65
N LEU A 127 2.08 3.66 -3.21
CA LEU A 127 1.57 2.55 -2.39
C LEU A 127 1.00 3.06 -1.06
N LEU A 128 1.74 3.90 -0.35
CA LEU A 128 1.26 4.54 0.88
C LEU A 128 0.01 5.39 0.64
N ALA A 129 0.03 6.24 -0.40
CA ALA A 129 -1.09 7.10 -0.75
C ALA A 129 -2.36 6.30 -1.11
N THR A 130 -2.20 5.20 -1.85
CA THR A 130 -3.30 4.30 -2.23
C THR A 130 -3.88 3.61 -1.01
N ALA A 131 -3.04 3.09 -0.11
CA ALA A 131 -3.48 2.46 1.14
C ALA A 131 -4.27 3.44 2.04
N ALA A 132 -3.76 4.66 2.21
CA ALA A 132 -4.43 5.71 2.98
C ALA A 132 -5.77 6.12 2.33
N SER A 133 -5.80 6.25 1.01
CA SER A 133 -7.02 6.58 0.25
C SER A 133 -8.10 5.50 0.40
N LEU A 134 -7.72 4.21 0.34
CA LEU A 134 -8.63 3.10 0.59
C LEU A 134 -9.18 3.14 2.02
N ALA A 135 -8.32 3.37 3.02
CA ALA A 135 -8.74 3.42 4.42
C ALA A 135 -9.71 4.59 4.69
N ASN A 136 -9.40 5.78 4.19
CA ASN A 136 -10.29 6.95 4.29
C ASN A 136 -11.61 6.72 3.54
N GLY A 137 -11.57 6.09 2.36
CA GLY A 137 -12.75 5.70 1.61
C GLY A 137 -13.64 4.69 2.35
N ALA A 138 -13.05 3.68 2.98
CA ALA A 138 -13.76 2.70 3.80
C ALA A 138 -14.44 3.36 5.01
N LEU A 139 -13.74 4.26 5.71
CA LEU A 139 -14.30 5.00 6.83
C LEU A 139 -15.48 5.89 6.41
N ALA A 140 -15.36 6.59 5.28
CA ALA A 140 -16.45 7.39 4.72
C ALA A 140 -17.66 6.52 4.33
N HIS A 141 -17.41 5.35 3.73
CA HIS A 141 -18.47 4.39 3.37
C HIS A 141 -19.24 3.88 4.58
N ILE A 142 -18.55 3.56 5.68
CA ILE A 142 -19.18 3.09 6.92
C ILE A 142 -20.06 4.19 7.51
N ARG A 143 -19.54 5.42 7.64
CA ARG A 143 -20.28 6.57 8.19
C ARG A 143 -21.53 6.92 7.39
N ALA A 144 -21.53 6.67 6.07
CA ALA A 144 -22.69 6.93 5.22
C ALA A 144 -23.83 5.90 5.38
N ARG A 145 -23.60 4.80 6.09
CA ARG A 145 -24.57 3.72 6.33
C ARG A 145 -25.18 3.73 7.74
N GLU A 146 -24.68 4.60 8.61
CA GLU A 146 -25.21 4.89 9.96
C GLU A 146 -26.33 5.95 9.89
#